data_AF-A0A6S7IC80-F1
#
_entry.id   AF-A0A6S7IC80-F1
#
_cell.length_a   1.000
_cell.length_b   1.000
_cell.length_c   1.000
_cell.angle_alpha   90.00
_cell.angle_beta   90.00
_cell.angle_gamma   90.00
#
_symmetry.space_group_name_H-M   'P 1'
#
loop_
_entity.id
_entity.type
_entity.pdbx_description
1 polymer ?
#
loop_
_entity_poly.entity_id
_entity_poly.type
_entity_poly.pdbx_seq_one_letter_code
_entity_poly.pdbx_strand_id
1 'polypeptide(L)'
;MEKKVSVLVTGFGPFGAHKINASWEAVKELDGISFEDSVNLITQEIPVEYESVSSLIPDLWKKYKPKLCVHVGVSPVTNAMQLETCAHNSDYCREDISCEYPDGHYCVLGGQECLHTSINVEKICQERDENKCPCDLETSCDAGRCRKLFT
;
A
#
# COMPACT_ATOMS: atom_id res chain seq x y z
N MET A 1 18.57 20.68 14.65
CA MET A 1 17.20 20.26 14.30
C MET A 1 17.14 18.76 14.42
N GLU A 2 16.17 18.23 15.18
CA GLU A 2 15.94 16.79 15.24
C GLU A 2 15.51 16.29 13.86
N LYS A 3 16.00 15.11 13.49
CA LYS A 3 15.74 14.51 12.19
C LYS A 3 14.33 13.90 12.22
N LYS A 4 13.40 14.44 11.44
CA LYS A 4 12.06 13.87 11.31
C LYS A 4 12.11 12.44 10.74
N VAL A 5 11.24 11.58 11.25
CA VAL A 5 10.98 10.24 10.74
C VAL A 5 10.07 10.36 9.54
N SER A 6 10.53 9.90 8.37
CA SER A 6 9.72 9.94 7.15
C SER A 6 8.81 8.72 7.07
N VAL A 7 7.53 8.96 6.79
CA VAL A 7 6.50 7.94 6.56
C VAL A 7 5.95 8.14 5.15
N LEU A 8 6.06 7.12 4.31
CA LEU A 8 5.50 7.15 2.96
C LEU A 8 4.15 6.44 2.96
N VAL A 9 3.10 7.13 2.53
CA VAL A 9 1.78 6.55 2.34
C VAL A 9 1.39 6.69 0.88
N THR A 10 1.00 5.60 0.24
CA THR A 10 0.63 5.60 -1.17
C THR A 10 -0.78 5.12 -1.39
N GLY A 11 -1.50 5.74 -2.33
CA GLY A 11 -2.75 5.23 -2.87
C GLY A 11 -2.63 5.00 -4.37
N PHE A 12 -3.53 4.20 -4.93
CA PHE A 12 -3.55 3.97 -6.37
C PHE A 12 -4.44 4.96 -7.09
N GLY A 13 -4.01 5.39 -8.27
CA GLY A 13 -4.82 6.18 -9.17
C GLY A 13 -5.93 5.39 -9.89
N PRO A 14 -6.60 6.02 -10.87
CA PRO A 14 -7.67 5.41 -11.67
C PRO A 14 -7.27 4.11 -12.38
N PHE A 15 -8.23 3.23 -12.63
CA PHE A 15 -8.02 1.99 -13.40
C PHE A 15 -9.31 1.46 -14.02
N GLY A 16 -9.20 0.80 -15.18
CA GLY A 16 -10.35 0.29 -15.93
C GLY A 16 -11.40 1.40 -16.17
N ALA A 17 -12.65 1.15 -15.80
CA ALA A 17 -13.72 2.15 -15.89
C ALA A 17 -13.78 3.12 -14.68
N HIS A 18 -13.00 2.88 -13.62
CA HIS A 18 -13.02 3.67 -12.40
C HIS A 18 -12.14 4.90 -12.55
N LYS A 19 -12.78 6.05 -12.78
CA LYS A 19 -12.10 7.37 -12.88
C LYS A 19 -11.63 7.93 -11.55
N ILE A 20 -12.14 7.38 -10.44
CA ILE A 20 -11.79 7.75 -9.08
C ILE A 20 -11.48 6.46 -8.34
N ASN A 21 -10.37 6.45 -7.61
CA ASN A 21 -9.95 5.30 -6.80
C ASN A 21 -9.95 5.69 -5.33
N ALA A 22 -10.78 5.00 -4.54
CA ALA A 22 -10.97 5.28 -3.12
C ALA A 22 -9.67 5.23 -2.31
N SER A 23 -8.69 4.42 -2.73
CA SER A 23 -7.39 4.36 -2.04
C SER A 23 -6.63 5.67 -2.13
N TRP A 24 -6.56 6.32 -3.29
CA TRP A 24 -5.93 7.63 -3.41
C TRP A 24 -6.73 8.74 -2.74
N GLU A 25 -8.06 8.71 -2.86
CA GLU A 25 -8.90 9.67 -2.14
C GLU A 25 -8.65 9.63 -0.63
N ALA A 26 -8.59 8.43 -0.04
CA ALA A 26 -8.29 8.26 1.38
C ALA A 26 -6.89 8.77 1.77
N VAL A 27 -5.87 8.54 0.92
CA VAL A 27 -4.50 8.99 1.19
C VAL A 27 -4.37 10.51 1.10
N LYS A 28 -5.08 11.17 0.18
CA LYS A 28 -5.09 12.64 0.07
C LYS A 28 -5.62 13.31 1.33
N GLU A 29 -6.63 12.73 1.98
CA GLU A 29 -7.19 13.29 3.22
C GLU A 29 -6.16 13.34 4.37
N LEU A 30 -5.09 12.53 4.30
CA LEU A 30 -4.02 12.57 5.30
C LEU A 30 -3.21 13.88 5.28
N ASP A 31 -3.20 14.60 4.15
CA ASP A 31 -2.52 15.90 4.05
C ASP A 31 -3.18 16.96 4.97
N GLY A 32 -4.45 16.76 5.33
CA GLY A 32 -5.19 17.61 6.28
C GLY A 32 -5.01 17.22 7.75
N ILE A 33 -4.29 16.13 8.04
CA ILE A 33 -4.12 15.60 9.39
C ILE A 33 -2.76 16.00 9.95
N SER A 34 -2.77 16.64 11.11
CA SER A 34 -1.54 16.95 11.85
C SER A 34 -1.04 15.70 12.57
N PHE A 35 0.16 15.26 12.22
CA PHE A 35 0.93 14.28 12.98
C PHE A 35 1.89 14.98 13.94
N GLU A 36 2.53 14.21 14.82
CA GLU A 36 3.60 14.74 15.69
C GLU A 36 4.68 15.46 14.86
N ASP A 37 5.28 16.53 15.42
CA ASP A 37 6.32 17.32 14.73
C ASP A 37 7.52 16.48 14.28
N SER A 38 7.74 15.36 14.96
CA SER A 38 8.76 14.34 14.69
C SER A 38 8.51 13.55 13.40
N VAL A 39 7.30 13.61 12.82
CA VAL A 39 6.90 12.87 11.63
C VAL A 39 6.93 13.78 10.40
N ASN A 40 7.49 13.25 9.30
CA ASN A 40 7.41 13.83 7.98
C ASN A 40 6.57 12.90 7.10
N LEU A 41 5.29 13.21 6.94
CA LEU A 41 4.39 12.44 6.09
C LEU A 41 4.66 12.78 4.61
N ILE A 42 4.81 11.74 3.79
CA ILE A 42 4.86 11.84 2.33
C ILE A 42 3.68 11.03 1.79
N THR A 43 2.80 11.68 1.03
CA THR A 43 1.71 11.05 0.32
C THR A 43 2.03 10.98 -1.18
N GLN A 44 1.66 9.87 -1.84
CA GLN A 44 1.92 9.72 -3.28
C GLN A 44 0.84 8.88 -3.98
N GLU A 45 0.32 9.41 -5.09
CA GLU A 45 -0.51 8.64 -6.03
C GLU A 45 0.39 7.76 -6.91
N ILE A 46 0.05 6.48 -7.02
CA ILE A 46 0.78 5.50 -7.82
C ILE A 46 -0.11 5.06 -8.99
N PRO A 47 0.38 5.09 -10.24
CA PRO A 47 -0.34 4.52 -11.38
C PRO A 47 -0.59 3.04 -11.18
N VAL A 48 -1.72 2.55 -11.68
CA VAL A 48 -2.03 1.12 -11.70
C VAL A 48 -1.35 0.49 -12.92
N GLU A 49 -0.02 0.58 -12.96
CA GLU A 49 0.86 0.10 -14.04
C GLU A 49 2.10 -0.56 -13.43
N TYR A 50 2.41 -1.79 -13.83
CA TYR A 50 3.47 -2.60 -13.20
C TYR A 50 4.87 -1.98 -13.38
N GLU A 51 5.15 -1.42 -14.56
CA GLU A 51 6.42 -0.78 -14.87
C GLU A 51 6.61 0.53 -14.09
N SER A 52 5.57 1.38 -14.06
CA SER A 52 5.57 2.59 -13.24
C SER A 52 5.85 2.31 -11.77
N VAL A 53 5.21 1.29 -11.18
CA VAL A 53 5.51 0.89 -9.79
C VAL A 53 6.97 0.50 -9.63
N SER A 54 7.48 -0.34 -10.54
CA SER A 54 8.83 -0.92 -10.44
C SER A 54 9.93 0.14 -10.47
N SER A 55 9.65 1.30 -11.07
CA SER A 55 10.55 2.46 -11.10
C SER A 55 10.28 3.44 -9.95
N LEU A 56 9.02 3.81 -9.72
CA LEU A 56 8.62 4.90 -8.84
C LEU A 56 8.84 4.57 -7.35
N ILE A 57 8.49 3.36 -6.90
CA ILE A 57 8.61 2.98 -5.48
C ILE A 57 10.07 3.03 -5.01
N PRO A 58 11.05 2.42 -5.73
CA PRO A 58 12.47 2.56 -5.39
C PRO A 58 12.96 4.01 -5.39
N ASP A 59 12.51 4.84 -6.32
CA ASP A 59 12.89 6.26 -6.38
C ASP A 59 12.37 7.04 -5.16
N LEU A 60 11.14 6.79 -4.73
CA LEU A 60 10.59 7.37 -3.50
C LEU A 60 11.37 6.93 -2.27
N TRP A 61 11.73 5.65 -2.17
CA TRP A 61 12.56 5.14 -1.07
C TRP A 61 13.95 5.77 -1.06
N LYS A 62 14.58 5.90 -2.22
CA LYS A 62 15.90 6.53 -2.35
C LYS A 62 15.85 8.01 -1.96
N LYS A 63 14.80 8.71 -2.40
CA LYS A 63 14.59 10.15 -2.15
C LYS A 63 14.27 10.45 -0.69
N TYR A 64 13.32 9.75 -0.10
CA TYR A 64 12.77 10.09 1.23
C TYR A 64 13.31 9.22 2.36
N LYS A 65 13.91 8.06 2.06
CA LYS A 65 14.42 7.08 3.04
C LYS A 65 13.40 6.81 4.16
N PRO A 66 12.16 6.44 3.81
CA PRO A 66 11.10 6.26 4.78
C PRO A 66 11.46 5.16 5.79
N LYS A 67 11.00 5.34 7.02
CA LYS A 67 11.08 4.31 8.08
C LYS A 67 9.84 3.42 8.12
N LEU A 68 8.75 3.90 7.55
CA LEU A 68 7.48 3.18 7.40
C LEU A 68 6.91 3.49 6.02
N CYS A 69 6.46 2.45 5.34
CA CYS A 69 5.70 2.53 4.10
C CYS A 69 4.32 1.91 4.32
N VAL A 70 3.26 2.63 3.97
CA VAL A 70 1.88 2.15 4.02
C VAL A 70 1.29 2.25 2.62
N HIS A 71 0.94 1.10 2.06
CA HIS A 71 0.37 0.98 0.73
C HIS A 71 -1.12 0.73 0.84
N VAL A 72 -1.93 1.70 0.40
CA VAL A 72 -3.39 1.63 0.49
C VAL A 72 -3.94 1.17 -0.86
N GLY A 73 -4.73 0.09 -0.83
CA GLY A 73 -5.44 -0.45 -1.97
C GLY A 73 -6.95 -0.36 -1.79
N VAL A 74 -7.69 -0.73 -2.85
CA VAL A 74 -9.14 -0.91 -2.79
C VAL A 74 -9.47 -2.38 -3.04
N SER A 75 -10.30 -2.95 -2.17
CA SER A 75 -10.82 -4.32 -2.30
C SER A 75 -12.34 -4.26 -2.52
N PRO A 76 -12.90 -4.93 -3.54
CA PRO A 76 -14.34 -5.02 -3.72
C PRO A 76 -14.99 -6.13 -2.88
N VAL A 77 -14.20 -6.88 -2.10
CA VAL A 77 -14.63 -8.15 -1.47
C VAL A 77 -15.21 -7.93 -0.07
N THR A 78 -14.81 -6.86 0.61
CA THR A 78 -15.22 -6.57 1.99
C THR A 78 -15.53 -5.09 2.16
N ASN A 79 -16.35 -4.77 3.15
CA ASN A 79 -16.60 -3.40 3.59
C ASN A 79 -15.71 -2.99 4.79
N ALA A 80 -14.96 -3.94 5.36
CA ALA A 80 -14.00 -3.68 6.42
C ALA A 80 -12.65 -3.23 5.86
N MET A 81 -11.88 -2.48 6.66
CA MET A 81 -10.48 -2.20 6.38
C MET A 81 -9.65 -3.45 6.66
N GLN A 82 -8.84 -3.87 5.68
CA GLN A 82 -7.99 -5.04 5.80
C GLN A 82 -6.55 -4.63 6.04
N LEU A 83 -5.93 -5.19 7.08
CA LEU A 83 -4.49 -5.12 7.30
C LEU A 83 -3.83 -6.38 6.75
N GLU A 84 -3.05 -6.19 5.70
CA GLU A 84 -2.36 -7.27 5.03
C GLU A 84 -1.15 -7.74 5.85
N THR A 85 -1.14 -9.04 6.15
CA THR A 85 -0.09 -9.70 6.94
C THR A 85 1.02 -10.25 6.06
N CYS A 86 0.74 -10.49 4.79
CA CYS A 86 1.72 -10.92 3.82
C CYS A 86 1.39 -10.50 2.38
N ALA A 87 2.40 -10.59 1.52
CA ALA A 87 2.29 -10.34 0.09
C ALA A 87 2.89 -11.49 -0.69
N HIS A 88 2.17 -11.93 -1.72
CA HIS A 88 2.58 -13.05 -2.58
C HIS A 88 3.28 -12.54 -3.84
N ASN A 89 4.31 -13.28 -4.25
CA ASN A 89 5.10 -12.96 -5.42
C ASN A 89 4.55 -13.57 -6.71
N SER A 90 3.65 -14.54 -6.65
CA SER A 90 3.10 -15.25 -7.81
C SER A 90 1.66 -14.86 -8.15
N ASP A 91 1.15 -15.44 -9.23
CA ASP A 91 -0.26 -15.44 -9.62
C ASP A 91 -0.82 -14.07 -10.01
N TYR A 92 0.03 -13.22 -10.59
CA TYR A 92 -0.37 -11.94 -11.15
C TYR A 92 -1.13 -12.14 -12.46
N CYS A 93 -2.45 -12.31 -12.36
CA CYS A 93 -3.33 -12.71 -13.45
C CYS A 93 -4.26 -11.60 -13.97
N ARG A 94 -3.99 -10.34 -13.63
CA ARG A 94 -4.72 -9.18 -14.16
C ARG A 94 -3.82 -8.22 -14.91
N GLU A 95 -4.35 -7.73 -16.02
CA GLU A 95 -3.78 -6.63 -16.78
C GLU A 95 -3.79 -5.34 -15.95
N ASP A 96 -2.76 -4.54 -16.13
CA ASP A 96 -2.71 -3.18 -15.66
C ASP A 96 -3.40 -2.21 -16.64
N ILE A 97 -3.30 -0.89 -16.39
CA ILE A 97 -3.95 0.11 -17.27
C ILE A 97 -3.32 0.22 -18.66
N SER A 98 -2.13 -0.36 -18.85
CA SER A 98 -1.40 -0.42 -20.11
C SER A 98 -1.60 -1.76 -20.83
N CYS A 99 -2.53 -2.59 -20.34
CA CYS A 99 -2.85 -3.93 -20.84
C CYS A 99 -1.66 -4.91 -20.71
N GLU A 100 -0.81 -4.72 -19.70
CA GLU A 100 0.37 -5.56 -19.47
C GLU A 100 0.22 -6.45 -18.25
N TYR A 101 1.00 -7.53 -18.22
CA TYR A 101 1.22 -8.40 -17.08
C TYR A 101 2.68 -8.31 -16.65
N PRO A 102 3.01 -8.57 -15.37
CA PRO A 102 4.40 -8.68 -15.01
C PRO A 102 5.00 -9.98 -15.56
N ASP A 103 6.31 -9.97 -15.81
CA ASP A 103 7.04 -11.10 -16.40
C ASP A 103 6.78 -12.41 -15.65
N GLY A 104 6.33 -13.42 -16.39
CA GLY A 104 6.03 -14.75 -15.85
C GLY A 104 4.91 -14.77 -14.80
N HIS A 105 4.09 -13.72 -14.70
CA HIS A 105 3.06 -13.55 -13.67
C HIS A 105 3.62 -13.47 -12.24
N TYR A 106 4.88 -13.02 -12.10
CA TYR A 106 5.52 -12.77 -10.80
C TYR A 106 5.69 -11.28 -10.53
N CYS A 107 5.50 -10.84 -9.29
CA CYS A 107 5.82 -9.47 -8.87
C CYS A 107 7.29 -9.15 -9.14
N VAL A 108 8.20 -10.02 -8.67
CA VAL A 108 9.64 -9.98 -8.94
C VAL A 108 10.08 -11.37 -9.36
N LEU A 109 10.55 -11.50 -10.60
CA LEU A 109 11.06 -12.76 -11.13
C LEU A 109 12.24 -13.26 -10.28
N GLY A 110 12.12 -14.47 -9.73
CA GLY A 110 13.12 -15.06 -8.82
C GLY A 110 13.12 -14.48 -7.40
N GLY A 111 12.17 -13.61 -7.05
CA GLY A 111 11.96 -13.11 -5.70
C GLY A 111 11.42 -14.18 -4.75
N GLN A 112 11.41 -13.86 -3.44
CA GLN A 112 10.82 -14.73 -2.42
C GLN A 112 9.33 -14.94 -2.69
N GLU A 113 8.79 -16.13 -2.42
CA GLU A 113 7.39 -16.47 -2.70
C GLU A 113 6.39 -15.59 -1.91
N CYS A 114 6.73 -15.30 -0.65
CA CYS A 114 5.88 -14.56 0.24
C CYS A 114 6.73 -13.66 1.16
N LEU A 115 6.31 -12.40 1.32
CA LEU A 115 6.89 -11.46 2.27
C LEU A 115 5.88 -11.20 3.38
N HIS A 116 6.31 -11.26 4.64
CA HIS A 116 5.47 -10.93 5.79
C HIS A 116 5.75 -9.52 6.29
N THR A 117 4.70 -8.79 6.67
CA THR A 117 4.86 -7.48 7.28
C THR A 117 5.62 -7.57 8.60
N SER A 118 6.52 -6.62 8.85
CA SER A 118 7.18 -6.46 10.14
C SER A 118 6.33 -5.69 11.15
N ILE A 119 5.19 -5.16 10.72
CA ILE A 119 4.26 -4.43 11.57
C ILE A 119 3.48 -5.44 12.41
N ASN A 120 3.36 -5.19 13.71
CA ASN A 120 2.53 -6.01 14.58
C ASN A 120 1.05 -5.66 14.35
N VAL A 121 0.44 -6.33 13.36
CA VAL A 121 -0.94 -6.11 12.94
C VAL A 121 -1.93 -6.44 14.06
N GLU A 122 -1.68 -7.49 14.84
CA GLU A 122 -2.53 -7.87 15.98
C GLU A 122 -2.60 -6.74 17.01
N LYS A 123 -1.46 -6.10 17.30
CA LYS A 123 -1.40 -4.94 18.20
C LYS A 123 -2.19 -3.76 17.66
N ILE A 124 -2.17 -3.50 16.35
CA ILE A 124 -2.99 -2.43 15.75
C ILE A 124 -4.47 -2.73 15.92
N CYS A 125 -4.90 -3.97 15.70
CA CYS A 125 -6.28 -4.38 15.93
C CYS A 125 -6.70 -4.22 17.40
N GLN A 126 -5.83 -4.59 18.34
CA GLN A 126 -6.07 -4.39 19.76
C GLN A 126 -6.19 -2.91 20.12
N GLU A 127 -5.25 -2.07 19.67
CA GLU A 127 -5.28 -0.62 19.92
C GLU A 127 -6.54 0.01 19.30
N ARG A 128 -6.98 -0.44 18.12
CA ARG A 128 -8.25 -0.02 17.50
C ARG A 128 -9.44 -0.31 18.42
N ASP A 129 -9.52 -1.54 18.95
CA ASP A 129 -10.60 -1.97 19.84
C ASP A 129 -10.61 -1.17 21.16
N GLU A 130 -9.44 -0.97 21.77
CA GLU A 130 -9.27 -0.20 22.99
C GLU A 130 -9.66 1.27 22.82
N ASN A 131 -9.32 1.87 21.68
CA ASN A 131 -9.66 3.25 21.34
C ASN A 131 -11.08 3.41 20.78
N LYS A 132 -11.84 2.33 20.62
CA LYS A 132 -13.21 2.33 20.06
C LYS A 132 -13.30 3.05 18.71
N CYS A 133 -12.30 2.85 17.84
CA CYS A 133 -12.36 3.38 16.48
C CYS A 133 -13.65 2.87 15.81
N PRO A 134 -14.43 3.73 15.14
CA PRO A 134 -15.64 3.30 14.44
C PRO A 134 -15.34 2.47 13.17
N CYS A 135 -14.06 2.30 12.84
CA CYS A 135 -13.61 1.54 11.69
C CYS A 135 -13.66 0.02 11.96
N ASP A 136 -14.34 -0.73 11.10
CA ASP A 136 -14.23 -2.19 11.08
C ASP A 136 -12.86 -2.58 10.50
N LEU A 137 -12.07 -3.32 11.27
CA LEU A 137 -10.70 -3.70 10.95
C LEU A 137 -10.56 -5.21 11.06
N GLU A 138 -9.98 -5.83 10.03
CA GLU A 138 -9.69 -7.26 9.98
C GLU A 138 -8.31 -7.50 9.36
N THR A 139 -7.76 -8.70 9.59
CA THR A 139 -6.47 -9.09 9.00
C THR A 139 -6.71 -9.95 7.76
N SER A 140 -5.88 -9.75 6.75
CA SER A 140 -5.90 -10.53 5.51
C SER A 140 -4.49 -11.05 5.20
N CYS A 141 -4.43 -12.14 4.45
CA CYS A 141 -3.18 -12.70 3.88
C CYS A 141 -3.22 -12.70 2.34
N ASP A 142 -4.17 -11.96 1.77
CA ASP A 142 -4.34 -11.78 0.35
C ASP A 142 -4.35 -10.29 0.04
N ALA A 143 -3.15 -9.72 -0.07
CA ALA A 143 -2.94 -8.31 -0.40
C ALA A 143 -3.34 -7.93 -1.85
N GLY A 144 -4.00 -8.84 -2.55
CA GLY A 144 -4.37 -8.70 -3.95
C GLY A 144 -3.21 -9.05 -4.87
N ARG A 145 -3.46 -9.97 -5.80
CA ARG A 145 -2.48 -10.45 -6.79
C ARG A 145 -2.54 -9.66 -8.10
N CYS A 146 -2.88 -8.37 -8.01
CA CYS A 146 -3.23 -7.56 -9.18
C CYS A 146 -2.44 -6.25 -9.25
N ARG A 147 -1.64 -5.95 -8.22
CA ARG A 147 -1.02 -4.65 -8.03
C ARG A 147 0.31 -4.83 -7.32
N LYS A 148 1.39 -4.47 -8.00
CA LYS A 148 2.74 -4.50 -7.45
C LYS A 148 2.86 -3.32 -6.48
N LEU A 149 3.07 -3.58 -5.20
CA LEU A 149 3.50 -2.58 -4.20
C LEU A 149 4.36 -3.19 -3.09
N PHE A 150 4.32 -4.51 -2.95
CA PHE A 150 5.05 -5.22 -1.92
C PHE A 150 6.39 -5.70 -2.47
N THR A 151 7.44 -4.95 -2.13
CA THR A 151 8.85 -5.27 -2.38
C THR A 151 9.68 -4.85 -1.19
#